data_AF-A0AAV5TWY9-F1
#
_entry.id   AF-A0AAV5TWY9-F1
#
_cell.length_a   1.000
_cell.length_b   1.000
_cell.length_c   1.000
_cell.angle_alpha   90.00
_cell.angle_beta   90.00
_cell.angle_gamma   90.00
#
_symmetry.space_group_name_H-M   'P 1'
#
loop_
_entity.id
_entity.type
_entity.pdbx_description
1 polymer ?
#
loop_
_entity_poly.entity_id
_entity_poly.type
_entity_poly.pdbx_seq_one_letter_code
_entity_poly.pdbx_strand_id
1 'polypeptide(L)' 'IGKTSKDKRDNYRLAKEEGWRARSAFKLLQIDDEFAIFKGVIRAVDLCTAPSSWSQVLSRRLDQRDE' A
#
# COMPACT_ATOMS: atom_id res chain seq x y z
N ILE A 1 -21.37 5.31 20.05
CA ILE A 1 -20.38 6.40 19.90
C ILE A 1 -19.90 6.38 18.45
N GLY A 2 -20.32 7.35 17.64
CA GLY A 2 -20.03 7.35 16.20
C GLY A 2 -18.63 7.93 15.96
N LYS A 3 -17.75 7.18 15.30
CA LYS A 3 -16.42 7.67 14.89
C LYS A 3 -16.62 8.94 14.05
N THR A 4 -16.20 10.08 14.59
CA THR A 4 -16.28 11.36 13.88
C THR A 4 -15.35 11.33 12.66
N SER A 5 -15.59 12.17 11.65
CA SER A 5 -14.73 12.29 10.45
C SER A 5 -13.24 12.55 10.77
N LYS A 6 -12.94 12.98 12.01
CA LYS A 6 -11.60 13.17 12.54
C LYS A 6 -10.83 11.86 12.71
N ASP A 7 -11.47 10.77 13.15
CA ASP A 7 -10.86 9.43 13.28
C ASP A 7 -10.54 8.80 11.92
N LYS A 8 -11.33 9.09 10.88
CA LYS A 8 -11.03 8.62 9.51
C LYS A 8 -9.73 9.19 8.94
N ARG A 9 -9.11 10.20 9.58
CA ARG A 9 -7.79 10.74 9.22
C ARG A 9 -6.63 9.88 9.74
N ASP A 10 -6.86 8.89 10.59
CA ASP A 10 -5.77 8.14 11.21
C ASP A 10 -4.94 7.36 10.19
N ASN A 11 -5.57 6.80 9.14
CA ASN A 11 -4.82 6.12 8.07
C ASN A 11 -3.88 7.05 7.29
N TYR A 12 -4.10 8.37 7.30
CA TYR A 12 -3.13 9.29 6.70
C TYR A 12 -1.88 9.45 7.57
N ARG A 13 -2.08 9.58 8.90
CA ARG A 13 -0.98 9.69 9.87
C ARG A 13 -0.18 8.40 9.90
N LEU A 14 -0.85 7.26 10.00
CA LEU A 14 -0.22 5.96 9.98
C LEU A 14 0.58 5.75 8.68
N ALA A 15 0.02 6.14 7.52
CA ALA A 15 0.75 6.06 6.26
C ALA A 15 2.05 6.88 6.30
N LYS A 16 2.01 8.10 6.85
CA LYS A 16 3.22 8.93 7.03
C LYS A 16 4.21 8.30 8.01
N GLU A 17 3.73 7.79 9.14
CA GLU A 17 4.55 7.14 10.18
C GLU A 17 5.27 5.88 9.64
N GLU A 18 4.61 5.11 8.78
CA GLU A 18 5.19 3.94 8.09
C GLU A 18 5.97 4.28 6.79
N GLY A 19 6.12 5.56 6.47
CA GLY A 19 6.88 6.02 5.30
C GLY A 19 6.20 5.81 3.94
N TRP A 20 4.88 5.67 3.91
CA TRP A 20 4.08 5.64 2.69
C TRP A 20 3.71 7.05 2.21
N ARG A 21 3.78 7.28 0.89
CA ARG A 21 3.43 8.58 0.27
C ARG A 21 1.93 8.89 0.35
N ALA A 22 1.08 7.87 0.42
CA ALA A 22 -0.36 8.04 0.55
C ALA A 22 -1.03 6.84 1.25
N ARG A 23 -2.14 7.12 1.93
CA ARG A 23 -3.02 6.13 2.59
C ARG A 23 -3.60 5.05 1.66
N SER A 24 -3.50 5.22 0.33
CA SER A 24 -3.92 4.22 -0.65
C SER A 24 -3.01 2.99 -0.67
N ALA A 25 -1.78 3.08 -0.12
CA ALA A 25 -0.89 1.91 0.05
C ALA A 25 -1.58 0.78 0.84
N PHE A 26 -2.30 1.13 1.91
CA PHE A 26 -3.02 0.16 2.73
C PHE A 26 -4.08 -0.63 1.99
N LYS A 27 -4.71 -0.04 0.97
CA LYS A 27 -5.68 -0.78 0.16
C LYS A 27 -5.02 -1.91 -0.61
N LEU A 28 -3.88 -1.62 -1.24
CA LEU A 28 -3.14 -2.62 -2.01
C LEU A 28 -2.54 -3.70 -1.11
N LEU A 29 -2.03 -3.31 0.07
CA LEU A 29 -1.55 -4.25 1.09
C LEU A 29 -2.65 -5.17 1.60
N GLN A 30 -3.85 -4.65 1.87
CA GLN A 30 -5.01 -5.45 2.28
C GLN A 30 -5.47 -6.42 1.19
N ILE A 31 -5.48 -5.97 -0.07
CA ILE A 31 -5.82 -6.83 -1.22
C ILE A 31 -4.78 -7.96 -1.34
N ASP A 32 -3.50 -7.66 -1.18
CA ASP A 32 -2.47 -8.71 -1.21
C ASP A 32 -2.55 -9.68 -0.04
N ASP A 33 -2.90 -9.20 1.16
CA ASP A 33 -3.11 -10.05 2.34
C ASP A 33 -4.29 -11.03 2.15
N GLU A 34 -5.39 -10.57 1.55
CA GLU A 34 -6.60 -11.37 1.35
C GLU A 34 -6.49 -12.32 0.14
N PHE A 35 -5.89 -11.86 -0.96
CA PHE A 35 -5.94 -12.56 -2.26
C PHE A 35 -4.58 -13.07 -2.74
N ALA A 36 -3.48 -12.78 -2.01
CA ALA A 36 -2.11 -13.15 -2.37
C ALA A 36 -1.73 -12.75 -3.81
N ILE A 37 -2.15 -11.55 -4.25
CA ILE A 37 -2.01 -11.10 -5.65
C ILE A 37 -0.56 -10.97 -6.12
N PHE A 38 0.41 -10.85 -5.21
CA PHE A 38 1.84 -10.81 -5.57
C PHE A 38 2.51 -12.19 -5.62
N LYS A 39 1.82 -13.28 -5.24
CA LYS A 39 2.39 -14.63 -5.27
C LYS A 39 2.76 -15.04 -6.70
N GLY A 40 4.05 -15.25 -6.96
CA GLY A 40 4.56 -15.64 -8.27
C GLY A 40 4.61 -14.51 -9.31
N VAL A 41 4.32 -13.27 -8.92
CA VAL A 41 4.42 -12.11 -9.82
C VAL A 41 5.88 -11.76 -10.03
N ILE A 42 6.32 -11.74 -11.30
CA ILE A 42 7.70 -11.39 -11.67
C ILE A 42 7.82 -9.93 -12.10
N ARG A 43 6.78 -9.40 -12.74
CA ARG A 43 6.72 -8.03 -13.23
C ARG A 43 5.34 -7.46 -12.94
N ALA A 44 5.31 -6.21 -12.52
CA ALA A 44 4.08 -5.46 -12.30
C ALA A 44 4.18 -4.12 -13.03
N VAL A 45 3.05 -3.61 -13.49
CA VAL A 45 2.93 -2.28 -14.08
C VAL A 45 1.91 -1.51 -13.25
N ASP A 46 2.34 -0.39 -12.69
CA ASP A 46 1.47 0.56 -11.99
C ASP A 46 1.10 1.68 -12.98
N LEU A 47 -0.19 1.83 -13.28
CA LEU A 47 -0.69 2.84 -14.20
C LEU A 47 -1.26 4.02 -13.40
N CYS A 48 -0.99 5.25 -13.85
CA CYS A 48 -1.44 6.49 -13.21
C CYS A 48 -0.89 6.67 -11.78
N THR A 49 0.41 6.44 -11.60
CA THR A 49 0.97 6.18 -10.27
C THR A 49 0.95 7.39 -9.34
N ALA A 50 1.06 8.63 -9.80
CA ALA A 50 1.20 9.82 -8.95
C ALA A 50 0.12 9.86 -7.83
N PRO A 51 0.48 9.86 -6.52
CA PRO A 51 1.77 10.10 -5.86
C PRO A 51 2.67 8.86 -5.55
N SER A 52 2.60 7.82 -6.37
CA SER A 52 3.38 6.58 -6.43
C SER A 52 3.42 5.75 -5.13
N SER A 53 2.34 5.74 -4.34
CA SER A 53 2.26 4.91 -3.12
C SER A 53 2.12 3.42 -3.43
N TRP A 54 1.43 3.05 -4.51
CA TRP A 54 1.32 1.66 -4.96
C TRP A 54 2.65 1.15 -5.53
N SER A 55 3.35 1.98 -6.30
CA SER A 55 4.73 1.69 -6.72
C SER A 55 5.68 1.43 -5.53
N GLN A 56 5.52 2.13 -4.39
CA GLN A 56 6.29 1.82 -3.17
C GLN A 56 5.95 0.42 -2.63
N VAL A 57 4.66 0.04 -2.64
CA VAL A 57 4.22 -1.30 -2.19
C VAL A 57 4.83 -2.37 -3.10
N LEU A 58 4.76 -2.17 -4.42
CA LEU A 58 5.35 -3.08 -5.40
C LEU A 58 6.86 -3.24 -5.18
N SER A 59 7.59 -2.14 -5.01
CA SER A 59 9.03 -2.19 -4.70
C SER A 59 9.30 -2.98 -3.42
N ARG A 60 8.60 -2.70 -2.31
CA ARG A 60 8.84 -3.44 -1.06
C ARG A 60 8.47 -4.93 -1.14
N ARG A 61 7.44 -5.32 -1.93
CA ARG A 61 6.94 -6.70 -2.01
C ARG A 61 7.66 -7.56 -3.06
N LEU A 62 8.07 -6.97 -4.19
CA LEU A 62 8.67 -7.71 -5.30
C LEU A 62 10.20 -7.78 -5.25
N ASP A 63 10.85 -6.88 -4.50
CA ASP A 63 12.30 -6.77 -4.33
C ASP A 63 12.83 -7.68 -3.20
N GLN A 64 11.96 -8.20 -2.33
CA GLN A 64 12.29 -9.21 -1.31
C GLN A 64 12.54 -10.62 -1.88
N ARG A 65 12.83 -10.74 -3.18
CA ARG A 65 13.01 -12.03 -3.87
C ARG A 65 14.48 -12.42 -4.05
N ASP A 66 15.40 -11.66 -3.48
CA ASP A 66 16.85 -11.88 -3.59
C ASP A 66 17.48 -12.54 -2.35
N GLU A 67 16.68 -13.20 -1.49
CA GLU A 67 17.16 -14.12 -0.44
C GLU A 67 16.70 -15.56 -0.67
#